data_AF-A0A3L8CU39-F1
#
_entry.id   AF-A0A3L8CU39-F1
#
_cell.length_a   1.000
_cell.length_b   1.000
_cell.length_c   1.000
_cell.angle_alpha   90.00
_cell.angle_beta   90.00
_cell.angle_gamma   90.00
#
_symmetry.space_group_name_H-M   'P 1'
#
loop_
_entity.id
_entity.type
_entity.pdbx_description
1 polymer ?
#
loop_
_entity_poly.entity_id
_entity_poly.type
_entity_poly.pdbx_seq_one_letter_code
_entity_poly.pdbx_strand_id
1 'polypeptide(L)'
;MSYVIHIEHREIQEFAWVEITGFSEEFRSARKCRFQTIGWILDIVDTVHNKVGAVNLLDDDYAINALIKYAKMDSDSAARLLAAPNWRKRFETAWEVLDDLEREEAVTLDYDYWHNFWPGFDTYNCTLRRFLTNYRPQILDTSSLDMSSSCDVAP
;
A
#
# COMPACT_ATOMS: atom_id res chain seq x y z
N MET A 1 20.06 -6.36 8.61
CA MET A 1 20.03 -5.67 7.30
C MET A 1 18.90 -6.26 6.49
N SER A 2 18.06 -5.43 5.86
CA SER A 2 16.89 -5.88 5.09
C SER A 2 17.16 -6.03 3.60
N TYR A 3 18.07 -5.23 3.06
CA TYR A 3 18.46 -5.32 1.66
C TYR A 3 19.91 -4.88 1.43
N VAL A 4 20.47 -5.29 0.30
CA VAL A 4 21.79 -4.89 -0.20
C VAL A 4 21.64 -4.47 -1.66
N ILE A 5 22.16 -3.30 -2.02
CA ILE A 5 22.21 -2.84 -3.42
C ILE A 5 23.55 -3.24 -4.01
N HIS A 6 23.52 -3.98 -5.11
CA HIS A 6 24.69 -4.34 -5.89
C HIS A 6 24.77 -3.43 -7.12
N ILE A 7 25.94 -2.83 -7.34
CA ILE A 7 26.23 -2.04 -8.54
C ILE A 7 27.48 -2.64 -9.17
N GLU A 8 27.31 -3.26 -10.33
CA GLU A 8 28.39 -3.84 -11.12
C GLU A 8 28.71 -2.90 -12.29
N HIS A 9 29.95 -2.44 -12.34
CA HIS A 9 30.43 -1.64 -13.47
C HIS A 9 31.10 -2.57 -14.49
N ARG A 10 30.54 -2.64 -15.69
CA ARG A 10 31.15 -3.30 -16.86
C ARG A 10 31.64 -2.23 -17.82
N GLU A 11 32.60 -2.59 -18.69
CA GLU A 11 33.29 -1.64 -19.58
C GLU A 11 32.36 -0.74 -20.42
N ILE A 12 31.12 -1.15 -20.67
CA ILE A 12 30.15 -0.46 -21.55
C ILE A 12 28.81 -0.19 -20.84
N GLN A 13 28.56 -0.77 -19.66
CA GLN A 13 27.26 -0.76 -18.99
C GLN A 13 27.41 -0.84 -17.47
N GLU A 14 26.56 -0.16 -16.71
CA GLU A 14 26.40 -0.44 -15.28
C GLU A 14 25.14 -1.26 -15.07
N PHE A 15 25.27 -2.27 -14.23
CA PHE A 15 24.18 -3.17 -13.86
C PHE A 15 23.88 -2.97 -12.38
N ALA A 16 22.60 -2.82 -12.04
CA ALA A 16 22.21 -2.68 -10.66
C ALA A 16 21.03 -3.57 -10.33
N TRP A 17 21.17 -4.29 -9.23
CA TRP A 17 20.11 -5.08 -8.65
C TRP A 17 20.15 -4.92 -7.14
N VAL A 18 19.07 -5.31 -6.48
CA VAL A 18 19.03 -5.36 -5.03
C VAL A 18 18.86 -6.80 -4.61
N GLU A 19 19.24 -7.12 -3.38
CA GLU A 19 18.89 -8.37 -2.73
C GLU A 19 18.11 -8.01 -1.47
N ILE A 20 16.81 -8.33 -1.40
CA ILE A 20 16.05 -8.18 -0.15
C ILE A 20 16.16 -9.52 0.60
N THR A 21 16.83 -9.48 1.74
CA THR A 21 17.03 -10.65 2.62
C THR A 21 15.90 -10.77 3.65
N GLY A 22 15.17 -9.69 3.90
CA GLY A 22 14.01 -9.68 4.78
C GLY A 22 13.44 -8.28 4.97
N PHE A 23 12.36 -8.16 5.73
CA PHE A 23 11.79 -6.86 6.06
C PHE A 23 12.74 -6.03 6.92
N SER A 24 12.67 -4.70 6.78
CA SER A 24 13.42 -3.77 7.61
C SER A 24 13.03 -3.88 9.09
N GLU A 25 14.04 -3.93 9.95
CA GLU A 25 13.87 -3.80 11.40
C GLU A 25 13.61 -2.34 11.82
N GLU A 26 14.07 -1.40 11.01
CA GLU A 26 13.91 0.04 11.21
C GLU A 26 12.56 0.52 10.66
N PHE A 27 12.24 0.16 9.41
CA PHE A 27 10.97 0.48 8.76
C PHE A 27 9.91 -0.57 9.06
N ARG A 28 9.54 -0.65 10.33
CA ARG A 28 8.55 -1.60 10.85
C ARG A 28 7.17 -1.46 10.20
N SER A 29 6.83 -0.31 9.61
CA SER A 29 5.57 -0.10 8.87
C SER A 29 5.45 -1.04 7.67
N ALA A 30 6.55 -1.37 6.99
CA ALA A 30 6.59 -2.34 5.89
C ALA A 30 6.22 -3.78 6.34
N ARG A 31 6.15 -4.06 7.64
CA ARG A 31 5.68 -5.35 8.19
C ARG A 31 4.24 -5.29 8.69
N LYS A 32 3.65 -4.09 8.76
CA LYS A 32 2.36 -3.87 9.41
C LYS A 32 1.20 -4.08 8.46
N CYS A 33 1.30 -3.58 7.24
CA CYS A 33 0.30 -3.83 6.22
C CYS A 33 0.95 -3.95 4.85
N ARG A 34 0.30 -4.71 3.97
CA ARG A 34 0.78 -5.00 2.61
C ARG A 34 0.95 -3.73 1.78
N PHE A 35 0.11 -2.72 2.01
CA PHE A 35 0.25 -1.43 1.36
C PHE A 35 1.62 -0.78 1.64
N GLN A 36 2.07 -0.76 2.89
CA GLN A 36 3.39 -0.23 3.24
C GLN A 36 4.52 -1.14 2.76
N THR A 37 4.32 -2.47 2.69
CA THR A 37 5.27 -3.37 2.04
C THR A 37 5.54 -2.98 0.59
N ILE A 38 4.48 -2.72 -0.18
CA ILE A 38 4.57 -2.32 -1.58
C ILE A 38 5.32 -0.99 -1.71
N GLY A 39 4.92 0.02 -0.91
CA GLY A 39 5.57 1.32 -0.91
C GLY A 39 7.06 1.25 -0.57
N TRP A 40 7.43 0.42 0.41
CA TRP A 40 8.83 0.19 0.79
C TRP A 40 9.67 -0.42 -0.34
N ILE A 41 9.11 -1.38 -1.08
CA ILE A 41 9.81 -1.97 -2.24
C ILE A 41 10.00 -0.92 -3.34
N LEU A 42 8.99 -0.08 -3.60
CA LEU A 42 9.09 1.00 -4.58
C LEU A 42 10.14 2.06 -4.19
N ASP A 43 10.23 2.39 -2.90
CA ASP A 43 11.25 3.31 -2.38
C ASP A 43 12.68 2.76 -2.58
N ILE A 44 12.87 1.44 -2.39
CA ILE A 44 14.14 0.77 -2.71
C ILE A 44 14.45 0.89 -4.20
N VAL A 45 13.48 0.60 -5.07
CA VAL A 45 13.65 0.68 -6.54
C VAL A 45 14.03 2.11 -6.97
N ASP A 46 13.30 3.12 -6.48
CA ASP A 46 13.60 4.52 -6.76
C ASP A 46 14.99 4.92 -6.21
N THR A 47 15.38 4.42 -5.03
CA THR A 47 16.72 4.63 -4.46
C THR A 47 17.82 4.08 -5.37
N VAL A 48 17.60 2.93 -6.01
CA VAL A 48 18.55 2.34 -6.96
C VAL A 48 18.59 3.17 -8.23
N HIS A 49 17.44 3.50 -8.83
CA HIS A 49 17.39 4.35 -10.02
C HIS A 49 18.11 5.69 -9.81
N ASN A 50 17.96 6.31 -8.65
CA ASN A 50 18.63 7.56 -8.31
C ASN A 50 20.15 7.40 -8.14
N LYS A 51 20.64 6.23 -7.72
CA LYS A 51 22.08 5.96 -7.54
C LYS A 51 22.80 5.66 -8.84
N VAL A 52 22.15 4.91 -9.73
CA VAL A 52 22.78 4.39 -10.93
C VAL A 52 22.45 5.30 -12.13
N GLY A 53 21.34 6.06 -12.09
CA GLY A 53 20.96 6.96 -13.19
C GLY A 53 20.19 6.25 -14.31
N ALA A 54 19.53 7.03 -15.18
CA ALA A 54 18.50 6.55 -16.11
C ALA A 54 19.00 5.64 -17.25
N VAL A 55 20.31 5.55 -17.47
CA VAL A 55 20.91 4.82 -18.61
C VAL A 55 21.25 3.36 -18.24
N ASN A 56 21.12 3.00 -16.97
CA ASN A 56 21.59 1.72 -16.46
C ASN A 56 20.48 0.68 -16.39
N LEU A 57 20.83 -0.57 -16.72
CA LEU A 57 19.91 -1.69 -16.67
C LEU A 57 19.66 -2.05 -15.21
N LEU A 58 18.45 -1.73 -14.75
CA LEU A 58 17.89 -2.38 -13.58
C LEU A 58 17.36 -3.75 -14.01
N ASP A 59 17.67 -4.78 -13.24
CA ASP A 59 17.01 -6.07 -13.41
C ASP A 59 15.59 -6.00 -12.83
N ASP A 60 14.61 -5.65 -13.67
CA ASP A 60 13.20 -5.55 -13.26
C ASP A 60 12.68 -6.87 -12.68
N ASP A 61 13.24 -8.02 -13.09
CA ASP A 61 12.86 -9.33 -12.55
C ASP A 61 13.11 -9.39 -11.05
N TYR A 62 14.15 -8.71 -10.55
CA TYR A 62 14.37 -8.62 -9.12
C TYR A 62 13.23 -7.90 -8.40
N ALA A 63 12.81 -6.74 -8.89
CA ALA A 63 11.76 -5.94 -8.27
C ALA A 63 10.41 -6.67 -8.32
N ILE A 64 10.12 -7.33 -9.44
CA ILE A 64 8.95 -8.21 -9.61
C ILE A 64 8.99 -9.35 -8.59
N ASN A 65 10.11 -10.05 -8.47
CA ASN A 65 10.27 -11.14 -7.51
C ASN A 65 10.09 -10.68 -6.05
N ALA A 66 10.56 -9.47 -5.71
CA ALA A 66 10.35 -8.88 -4.39
C ALA A 66 8.85 -8.61 -4.12
N LEU A 67 8.13 -8.04 -5.09
CA LEU A 67 6.69 -7.77 -4.99
C LEU A 67 5.89 -9.08 -4.85
N ILE A 68 6.24 -10.12 -5.61
CA ILE A 68 5.61 -11.43 -5.50
C ILE A 68 5.87 -12.04 -4.11
N LYS A 69 7.13 -12.08 -3.68
CA LYS A 69 7.53 -12.77 -2.45
C LYS A 69 7.02 -12.08 -1.20
N TYR A 70 7.21 -10.76 -1.09
CA TYR A 70 6.95 -10.00 0.13
C TYR A 70 5.60 -9.29 0.12
N ALA A 71 5.18 -8.75 -1.03
CA ALA A 71 3.90 -8.09 -1.17
C ALA A 71 2.79 -9.02 -1.69
N LYS A 72 3.05 -10.32 -1.91
CA LYS A 72 2.05 -11.30 -2.38
C LYS A 72 1.30 -10.83 -3.63
N MET A 73 1.97 -10.09 -4.49
CA MET A 73 1.41 -9.56 -5.73
C MET A 73 1.57 -10.60 -6.85
N ASP A 74 0.64 -10.66 -7.80
CA ASP A 74 0.85 -11.45 -9.02
C ASP A 74 1.84 -10.74 -9.96
N SER A 75 2.45 -11.50 -10.88
CA SER A 75 3.49 -10.97 -11.77
C SER A 75 2.99 -9.84 -12.68
N ASP A 76 1.75 -9.91 -13.17
CA ASP A 76 1.21 -8.93 -14.10
C ASP A 76 0.96 -7.60 -13.39
N SER A 77 0.38 -7.65 -12.18
CA SER A 77 0.20 -6.47 -11.34
C SER A 77 1.53 -5.86 -10.90
N ALA A 78 2.53 -6.69 -10.58
CA ALA A 78 3.88 -6.22 -10.23
C ALA A 78 4.54 -5.48 -11.41
N ALA A 79 4.48 -6.04 -12.62
CA ALA A 79 5.01 -5.40 -13.81
C ALA A 79 4.28 -4.08 -14.11
N ARG A 80 2.94 -4.05 -14.02
CA ARG A 80 2.15 -2.81 -14.18
C ARG A 80 2.51 -1.75 -13.15
N LEU A 81 2.74 -2.16 -11.91
CA LEU A 81 3.10 -1.24 -10.82
C LEU A 81 4.47 -0.59 -11.06
N LEU A 82 5.47 -1.37 -11.48
CA LEU A 82 6.82 -0.85 -11.76
C LEU A 82 6.85 0.04 -13.01
N ALA A 83 6.07 -0.30 -14.03
CA ALA A 83 5.93 0.51 -15.25
C ALA A 83 5.13 1.81 -15.04
N ALA A 84 4.52 2.02 -13.87
CA ALA A 84 3.67 3.17 -13.61
C ALA A 84 4.50 4.48 -13.57
N PRO A 85 4.12 5.51 -14.36
CA PRO A 85 4.99 6.66 -14.64
C PRO A 85 5.09 7.68 -13.49
N ASN A 86 4.26 7.56 -12.45
CA ASN A 86 4.27 8.48 -11.31
C ASN A 86 3.61 7.84 -10.08
N TRP A 87 3.84 8.45 -8.92
CA TRP A 87 3.31 7.99 -7.63
C TRP A 87 1.79 7.86 -7.59
N ARG A 88 1.05 8.70 -8.32
CA ARG A 88 -0.42 8.58 -8.41
C ARG A 88 -0.82 7.27 -9.09
N LYS A 89 -0.20 6.95 -10.23
CA LYS A 89 -0.47 5.69 -10.93
C LYS A 89 0.02 4.48 -10.14
N ARG A 90 1.16 4.58 -9.47
CA ARG A 90 1.63 3.54 -8.54
C ARG A 90 0.63 3.28 -7.41
N PHE A 91 0.07 4.35 -6.84
CA PHE A 91 -0.96 4.25 -5.81
C PHE A 91 -2.22 3.55 -6.36
N GLU A 92 -2.75 4.01 -7.50
CA GLU A 92 -3.94 3.40 -8.13
C GLU A 92 -3.73 1.89 -8.37
N THR A 93 -2.59 1.50 -8.96
CA THR A 93 -2.28 0.08 -9.21
C THR A 93 -2.10 -0.71 -7.92
N ALA A 94 -1.41 -0.17 -6.91
CA ALA A 94 -1.27 -0.87 -5.63
C ALA A 94 -2.62 -1.04 -4.93
N TRP A 95 -3.47 -0.01 -4.96
CA TRP A 95 -4.77 -0.01 -4.30
C TRP A 95 -5.76 -1.02 -4.89
N GLU A 96 -5.71 -1.24 -6.21
CA GLU A 96 -6.51 -2.25 -6.91
C GLU A 96 -6.21 -3.68 -6.45
N VAL A 97 -4.95 -3.96 -6.08
CA VAL A 97 -4.49 -5.30 -5.70
C VAL A 97 -4.81 -5.65 -4.23
N LEU A 98 -5.03 -4.62 -3.40
CA LEU A 98 -5.40 -4.81 -2.00
C LEU A 98 -6.87 -5.21 -1.86
N ASP A 99 -7.15 -6.13 -0.94
CA ASP A 99 -8.53 -6.42 -0.52
C ASP A 99 -9.07 -5.35 0.45
N ASP A 100 -10.35 -5.46 0.80
CA ASP A 100 -11.01 -4.47 1.65
C ASP A 100 -10.43 -4.41 3.07
N LEU A 101 -9.95 -5.55 3.60
CA LEU A 101 -9.32 -5.60 4.92
C LEU A 101 -7.94 -4.93 4.88
N GLU A 102 -7.15 -5.20 3.85
CA GLU A 102 -5.83 -4.59 3.67
C GLU A 102 -5.92 -3.07 3.42
N ARG A 103 -6.97 -2.62 2.72
CA ARG A 103 -7.28 -1.20 2.58
C ARG A 103 -7.68 -0.58 3.91
N GLU A 104 -8.49 -1.27 4.71
CA GLU A 104 -8.87 -0.84 6.06
C GLU A 104 -7.62 -0.70 6.95
N GLU A 105 -6.72 -1.69 6.95
CA GLU A 105 -5.45 -1.63 7.67
C GLU A 105 -4.60 -0.43 7.22
N ALA A 106 -4.52 -0.18 5.91
CA ALA A 106 -3.77 0.94 5.36
C ALA A 106 -4.33 2.29 5.84
N VAL A 107 -5.65 2.46 5.88
CA VAL A 107 -6.28 3.70 6.35
C VAL A 107 -6.29 3.83 7.88
N THR A 108 -6.25 2.73 8.62
CA THR A 108 -6.21 2.73 10.09
C THR A 108 -4.79 2.64 10.68
N LEU A 109 -3.75 2.70 9.84
CA LEU A 109 -2.36 2.84 10.29
C LEU A 109 -2.00 4.28 10.65
N ASP A 110 -1.41 4.48 11.84
CA ASP A 110 -1.05 5.79 12.38
C ASP A 110 0.25 6.30 11.74
N TYR A 111 0.15 7.18 10.75
CA TYR A 111 1.30 7.70 10.02
C TYR A 111 2.06 8.82 10.74
N ASP A 112 1.56 9.31 11.87
CA ASP A 112 2.35 10.19 12.74
C ASP A 112 3.42 9.39 13.50
N TYR A 113 3.16 8.11 13.73
CA TYR A 113 4.08 7.18 14.39
C TYR A 113 4.82 6.24 13.42
N TRP A 114 4.13 5.73 12.40
CA TRP A 114 4.67 4.80 11.42
C TRP A 114 5.15 5.53 10.17
N HIS A 115 6.34 5.18 9.68
CA HIS A 115 6.88 5.75 8.44
C HIS A 115 5.94 5.48 7.25
N ASN A 116 5.62 6.54 6.50
CA ASN A 116 4.76 6.49 5.33
C ASN A 116 5.59 6.44 4.04
N PHE A 117 5.52 5.32 3.32
CA PHE A 117 6.16 5.16 2.01
C PHE A 117 5.34 5.71 0.83
N TRP A 118 4.16 6.26 1.07
CA TRP A 118 3.25 6.73 0.02
C TRP A 118 3.08 8.25 0.08
N PRO A 119 3.75 9.01 -0.81
CA PRO A 119 3.69 10.46 -0.82
C PRO A 119 2.25 10.99 -0.85
N GLY A 120 1.89 11.82 0.13
CA GLY A 120 0.56 12.46 0.24
C GLY A 120 -0.57 11.58 0.78
N PHE A 121 -0.30 10.31 1.11
CA PHE A 121 -1.32 9.41 1.67
C PHE A 121 -1.69 9.75 3.12
N ASP A 122 -0.75 10.27 3.90
CA ASP A 122 -0.95 10.78 5.24
C ASP A 122 -2.05 11.86 5.32
N THR A 123 -2.05 12.80 4.37
CA THR A 123 -3.03 13.88 4.27
C THR A 123 -4.45 13.33 4.00
N TYR A 124 -4.55 12.35 3.10
CA TYR A 124 -5.80 11.63 2.84
C TYR A 124 -6.28 10.89 4.08
N ASN A 125 -5.37 10.15 4.73
CA ASN A 125 -5.65 9.33 5.89
C ASN A 125 -6.13 10.17 7.08
N CYS A 126 -5.42 11.24 7.44
CA CYS A 126 -5.80 12.14 8.54
C CYS A 126 -7.20 12.74 8.33
N THR A 127 -7.54 13.08 7.08
CA THR A 127 -8.87 13.59 6.73
C THR A 127 -9.95 12.51 6.90
N LEU A 128 -9.70 11.30 6.41
CA LEU A 128 -10.62 10.17 6.52
C LEU A 128 -10.82 9.74 7.98
N ARG A 129 -9.74 9.62 8.76
CA ARG A 129 -9.80 9.33 10.20
C ARG A 129 -10.64 10.34 10.93
N ARG A 130 -10.37 11.63 10.72
CA ARG A 130 -11.14 12.70 11.35
C ARG A 130 -12.62 12.61 10.97
N PHE A 131 -12.95 12.24 9.73
CA PHE A 131 -14.34 11.99 9.34
C PHE A 131 -14.93 10.80 10.11
N LEU A 132 -14.25 9.65 10.13
CA LEU A 132 -14.70 8.42 10.80
C LEU A 132 -14.83 8.58 12.31
N THR A 133 -13.89 9.25 12.98
CA THR A 133 -13.96 9.52 14.43
C THR A 133 -15.12 10.46 14.79
N ASN A 134 -15.47 11.39 13.89
CA ASN A 134 -16.62 12.28 14.07
C ASN A 134 -17.94 11.67 13.56
N TYR A 135 -17.88 10.51 12.92
CA TYR A 135 -19.07 9.80 12.44
C TYR A 135 -19.79 9.17 13.63
N ARG A 136 -20.88 9.81 14.08
CA ARG A 136 -21.90 9.14 14.90
C ARG A 136 -22.83 8.37 13.96
N PRO A 137 -22.85 7.03 13.98
CA PRO A 137 -23.89 6.31 13.27
C PRO A 137 -25.24 6.74 13.88
N GLN A 138 -26.09 7.32 13.04
CA GLN A 138 -27.51 7.43 13.38
C GLN A 138 -28.04 6.00 13.34
N ILE A 139 -27.98 5.30 14.47
CA ILE A 139 -28.78 4.10 14.67
C ILE A 139 -30.23 4.61 14.54
N LEU A 140 -30.86 4.33 13.41
CA LEU A 140 -32.31 4.42 13.30
C LEU A 140 -32.85 3.43 14.34
N ASP A 141 -33.27 3.98 15.48
CA ASP A 141 -33.99 3.26 16.51
C ASP A 141 -35.35 2.91 15.91
N THR A 142 -35.44 1.77 15.24
CA THR A 142 -36.70 1.26 14.67
C THR A 142 -37.64 0.71 15.74
N SER A 143 -37.40 0.98 17.04
CA SER A 143 -38.24 0.51 18.14
C SER A 143 -39.57 1.27 18.29
N SER A 144 -39.83 2.32 17.49
CA SER A 144 -41.06 3.12 17.63
C SER A 144 -42.14 2.90 16.56
N LEU A 145 -42.09 1.82 15.77
CA LEU A 145 -43.25 1.41 14.95
C LEU A 145 -44.23 0.58 15.79
N ASP A 146 -44.77 1.20 16.84
CA ASP A 146 -45.95 0.71 17.54
C ASP A 146 -47.19 1.22 16.78
N MET A 147 -47.50 0.57 15.65
CA MET A 147 -48.77 0.76 14.95
C MET A 147 -49.79 -0.17 15.57
N SER A 148 -50.40 0.31 16.65
CA SER A 148 -51.68 -0.14 17.15
C SER A 148 -52.70 -0.20 16.00
N SER A 149 -53.10 -1.42 15.62
CA SER A 149 -54.30 -1.66 14.80
C SER A 149 -55.15 -2.70 15.51
N SER A 150 -55.83 -2.23 16.55
CA SER A 150 -57.01 -2.89 17.11
C SER A 150 -58.20 -2.56 16.22
N CYS A 151 -58.69 -3.53 15.46
CA CYS A 151 -60.06 -3.53 14.92
C CYS A 151 -60.61 -4.95 15.00
N ASP A 152 -61.10 -5.31 16.18
CA ASP A 152 -62.21 -6.25 16.32
C ASP A 152 -63.47 -5.58 15.76
N VAL A 153 -64.13 -6.20 14.77
CA VAL A 153 -65.60 -6.24 14.69
C VAL A 153 -66.01 -7.54 13.99
N ALA A 154 -66.50 -8.50 14.78
CA ALA A 154 -67.43 -9.53 14.33
C ALA A 154 -68.87 -8.96 14.37
N PRO A 155 -69.84 -9.54 13.66
CA PRO A 155 -70.34 -10.89 13.96
C PRO A 155 -70.28 -11.87 12.79
#